data_AF-A0A5M5ZP73-F1
#
_entry.id   AF-A0A5M5ZP73-F1
#
_cell.length_a   1.000
_cell.length_b   1.000
_cell.length_c   1.000
_cell.angle_alpha   90.00
_cell.angle_beta   90.00
_cell.angle_gamma   90.00
#
_symmetry.space_group_name_H-M   'P 1'
#
loop_
_entity.id
_entity.type
_entity.pdbx_description
1 polymer ?
#
loop_
_entity_poly.entity_id
_entity_poly.type
_entity_poly.pdbx_seq_one_letter_code
_entity_poly.pdbx_strand_id
1 'polypeptide(L)'
;MNEYLIYTFGGFCQAPNGDSIDNCQVLGRAKGEDEVEAIENLLLENPWIIGSGYERKDFMIVQILNTNPECVLYKVFPHIEHQLLSMCDTKEESLSEIKRYIENFPHEPDFNIVQYGNLLVYYNQLREFYHSCGCKSMEDKSDDEVWETYKKHVGYVANKLLN
;
A
#
# COMPACT_ATOMS: atom_id res chain seq x y z
N MET A 1 16.64 4.16 -0.52
CA MET A 1 15.84 5.38 -0.28
C MET A 1 14.35 5.09 -0.31
N ASN A 2 13.72 5.22 0.86
CA ASN A 2 12.28 5.08 1.09
C ASN A 2 11.59 6.45 1.00
N GLU A 3 10.26 6.45 0.91
CA GLU A 3 9.45 7.66 1.01
C GLU A 3 8.58 7.58 2.27
N TYR A 4 8.40 8.72 2.94
CA TYR A 4 7.68 8.83 4.20
C TYR A 4 6.67 9.98 4.16
N LEU A 5 5.55 9.80 4.86
CA LEU A 5 4.60 10.86 5.20
C LEU A 5 4.91 11.30 6.62
N ILE A 6 5.13 12.59 6.81
CA ILE A 6 5.30 13.20 8.12
C ILE A 6 4.08 14.06 8.40
N TYR A 7 3.44 13.83 9.54
CA TYR A 7 2.26 14.56 9.99
C TYR A 7 2.31 14.80 11.50
N THR A 8 1.42 15.64 12.01
CA THR A 8 1.32 15.94 13.45
C THR A 8 -0.14 16.03 13.87
N PHE A 9 -0.41 15.81 15.16
CA PHE A 9 -1.73 16.04 15.76
C PHE A 9 -1.97 17.52 16.14
N GLY A 10 -0.96 18.39 16.01
CA GLY A 10 -1.04 19.80 16.38
C GLY A 10 -1.83 20.71 15.42
N GLY A 11 -2.68 20.14 14.56
CA GLY A 11 -3.46 20.89 13.57
C GLY A 11 -4.91 21.12 14.01
N PHE A 12 -5.57 22.09 13.37
CA PHE A 12 -7.02 22.27 13.48
C PHE A 12 -7.62 22.57 12.12
N CYS A 13 -8.90 22.24 11.97
CA CYS A 13 -9.73 22.65 10.85
C CYS A 13 -10.90 23.49 11.37
N GLN A 14 -11.35 24.48 10.60
CA GLN A 14 -12.57 25.22 10.92
C GLN A 14 -13.74 24.65 10.14
N ALA A 15 -14.78 24.25 10.85
CA ALA A 15 -16.05 23.84 10.25
C ALA A 15 -16.82 25.06 9.68
N PRO A 16 -17.79 24.84 8.78
CA PRO A 16 -18.58 25.94 8.19
C PRO A 16 -19.36 26.79 9.21
N ASN A 17 -19.60 26.25 10.40
CA ASN A 17 -20.24 26.97 11.52
C ASN A 17 -19.22 27.78 12.35
N GLY A 18 -17.93 27.75 12.02
CA GLY A 18 -16.85 28.46 12.70
C GLY A 18 -16.18 27.68 13.83
N ASP A 19 -16.62 26.46 14.14
CA ASP A 19 -16.03 25.66 15.19
C ASP A 19 -14.64 25.15 14.78
N SER A 20 -13.68 25.23 15.70
CA SER A 20 -12.38 24.57 15.56
C SER A 20 -12.51 23.09 15.91
N ILE A 21 -12.06 22.24 15.00
CA ILE A 21 -12.02 20.78 15.16
C ILE A 21 -10.56 20.35 15.10
N ASP A 22 -10.11 19.64 16.12
CA ASP A 22 -8.76 19.05 16.15
C ASP A 22 -8.56 18.16 14.93
N ASN A 23 -7.42 18.31 14.27
CA ASN A 23 -7.12 17.58 13.05
C ASN A 23 -5.65 17.18 12.98
N CYS A 24 -5.39 16.09 12.27
CA CYS A 24 -4.04 15.78 11.83
C CYS A 24 -3.64 16.75 10.72
N GLN A 25 -2.44 17.33 10.83
CA GLN A 25 -1.86 18.14 9.79
C GLN A 25 -0.69 17.41 9.15
N VAL A 26 -0.76 17.22 7.84
CA VAL A 26 0.36 16.71 7.05
C VAL A 26 1.41 17.82 6.94
N LEU A 27 2.63 17.55 7.40
CA LEU A 27 3.76 18.47 7.32
C LEU A 27 4.48 18.32 5.97
N GLY A 28 4.54 17.11 5.42
CA GLY A 28 5.04 16.87 4.07
C GLY A 28 5.38 15.42 3.79
N ARG A 29 5.87 15.17 2.58
CA ARG A 29 6.51 13.92 2.18
C ARG A 29 8.01 14.15 2.09
N ALA A 30 8.79 13.19 2.52
CA ALA A 30 10.24 13.25 2.38
C ALA A 30 10.82 11.87 2.10
N LYS A 31 11.99 11.87 1.47
CA LYS A 31 12.75 10.65 1.18
C LYS A 31 13.92 10.53 2.13
N GLY A 32 14.28 9.29 2.48
CA GLY A 32 15.42 8.96 3.33
C GLY A 32 15.65 7.46 3.33
N GLU A 33 16.84 7.01 3.68
CA GLU A 33 17.09 5.59 3.94
C GLU A 33 16.29 5.12 5.16
N ASP A 34 16.19 5.96 6.20
CA ASP A 34 15.38 5.75 7.40
C ASP A 34 14.49 6.96 7.74
N GLU A 35 13.71 6.81 8.82
CA GLU A 35 12.81 7.85 9.34
C GLU A 35 13.56 9.11 9.79
N VAL A 36 14.77 8.97 10.33
CA VAL A 36 15.58 10.07 10.85
C VAL A 36 16.05 10.95 9.70
N GLU A 37 16.63 10.33 8.67
CA GLU A 37 17.08 11.01 7.46
C GLU A 37 15.90 11.67 6.73
N ALA A 38 14.75 11.01 6.66
CA ALA A 38 13.56 11.59 6.04
C ALA A 38 13.08 12.86 6.76
N ILE A 39 13.10 12.88 8.09
CA ILE A 39 12.76 14.09 8.88
C ILE A 39 13.80 15.19 8.64
N GLU A 40 15.09 14.86 8.62
CA GLU A 40 16.15 15.83 8.37
C GLU A 40 16.03 16.47 6.98
N ASN A 41 15.77 15.65 5.96
CA ASN A 41 15.51 16.11 4.60
C ASN A 41 14.26 17.00 4.53
N LEU A 42 13.17 16.61 5.20
CA LEU A 42 11.95 17.43 5.27
C LEU A 42 12.22 18.82 5.85
N LEU A 43 12.92 18.89 6.98
CA LEU A 43 13.18 20.14 7.69
C LEU A 43 14.18 21.03 6.95
N LEU A 44 15.15 20.44 6.25
CA LEU A 44 16.09 21.16 5.41
C LEU A 44 15.37 21.83 4.23
N GLU A 45 14.44 21.12 3.59
CA GLU A 45 13.62 21.65 2.49
C GLU A 45 12.52 22.61 2.98
N ASN A 46 12.06 22.45 4.21
CA ASN A 46 10.94 23.20 4.79
C ASN A 46 11.26 23.83 6.16
N PRO A 47 12.14 24.85 6.22
CA PRO A 47 12.49 25.51 7.48
C PRO A 47 11.30 26.16 8.21
N TRP A 48 10.22 26.45 7.46
CA TRP A 48 8.98 27.02 8.00
C TRP A 48 8.31 26.13 9.05
N ILE A 49 8.55 24.81 9.03
CA ILE A 49 7.95 23.87 9.98
C ILE A 49 8.40 24.22 11.40
N ILE A 50 9.71 24.30 11.64
CA ILE A 50 10.24 24.71 12.94
C ILE A 50 9.94 26.20 13.20
N GLY A 51 10.04 27.05 12.16
CA GLY A 51 9.74 28.48 12.27
C GLY A 51 8.30 28.78 12.72
N SER A 52 7.37 27.86 12.48
CA SER A 52 5.96 27.97 12.88
C SER A 52 5.66 27.34 14.24
N GLY A 53 6.67 26.81 14.94
CA GLY A 53 6.53 26.25 16.28
C GLY A 53 6.21 24.75 16.33
N TYR A 54 6.25 24.03 15.21
CA TYR A 54 6.12 22.57 15.24
C TYR A 54 7.38 21.93 15.83
N GLU A 55 7.21 21.07 16.83
CA GLU A 55 8.32 20.39 17.50
C GLU A 55 8.49 18.95 16.97
N ARG A 56 9.74 18.55 16.75
CA ARG A 56 10.07 17.20 16.22
C ARG A 56 9.46 16.05 17.01
N LYS A 57 9.32 16.22 18.33
CA LYS A 57 8.72 15.21 19.23
C LYS A 57 7.25 14.91 18.91
N ASP A 58 6.57 15.84 18.25
CA ASP A 58 5.14 15.75 17.91
C ASP A 58 4.92 15.25 16.46
N PHE A 59 6.00 14.82 15.78
CA PHE A 59 5.94 14.28 14.44
C PHE A 59 5.59 12.81 14.49
N MET A 60 4.54 12.46 13.75
CA MET A 60 4.20 11.11 13.37
C MET A 60 4.77 10.85 11.98
N ILE A 61 5.37 9.67 11.81
CA ILE A 61 5.96 9.26 10.54
C ILE A 61 5.40 7.90 10.13
N VAL A 62 5.12 7.77 8.85
CA VAL A 62 4.75 6.49 8.24
C VAL A 62 5.44 6.36 6.91
N GLN A 63 6.09 5.22 6.68
CA GLN A 63 6.68 4.91 5.38
C GLN A 63 5.56 4.73 4.34
N ILE A 64 5.54 5.59 3.33
CA ILE A 64 4.66 5.42 2.17
C ILE A 64 5.44 4.55 1.19
N LEU A 65 4.99 3.30 1.06
CA LEU A 65 5.52 2.23 0.20
C LEU A 65 6.62 2.65 -0.80
N ASN A 66 7.80 2.05 -0.65
CA ASN A 66 8.89 2.08 -1.61
C ASN A 66 8.65 1.18 -2.85
N THR A 67 7.40 0.75 -3.08
CA THR A 67 7.09 -0.03 -4.28
C THR A 67 7.23 0.88 -5.47
N ASN A 68 8.16 0.57 -6.37
CA ASN A 68 8.22 1.15 -7.70
C ASN A 68 6.80 1.06 -8.30
N PRO A 69 6.01 2.14 -8.31
CA PRO A 69 4.59 2.05 -8.60
C PRO A 69 4.39 1.57 -10.04
N GLU A 70 5.38 1.79 -10.91
CA GLU A 70 5.36 1.29 -12.28
C GLU A 70 5.38 -0.24 -12.34
N CYS A 71 6.23 -0.92 -11.56
CA CYS A 71 6.27 -2.38 -11.58
C CYS A 71 4.95 -2.97 -11.05
N VAL A 72 4.38 -2.36 -10.02
CA VAL A 72 3.13 -2.83 -9.44
C VAL A 72 1.96 -2.58 -10.41
N LEU A 73 1.79 -1.34 -10.86
CA LEU A 73 0.66 -0.93 -11.68
C LEU A 73 0.68 -1.56 -13.08
N TYR A 74 1.84 -1.65 -13.73
CA TYR A 74 1.93 -2.05 -15.13
C TYR A 74 2.35 -3.51 -15.34
N LYS A 75 2.78 -4.23 -14.29
CA LYS A 75 3.20 -5.64 -14.43
C LYS A 75 2.54 -6.55 -13.40
N VAL A 76 2.60 -6.21 -12.12
CA VAL A 76 2.00 -7.06 -11.06
C VAL A 76 0.49 -7.12 -11.19
N PHE A 77 -0.19 -5.97 -11.27
CA PHE A 77 -1.65 -5.93 -11.36
C PHE A 77 -2.20 -6.61 -12.63
N PRO A 78 -1.66 -6.38 -13.84
CA PRO A 78 -2.11 -7.11 -15.03
C PRO A 78 -1.90 -8.62 -14.93
N HIS A 79 -0.81 -9.07 -14.29
CA HIS A 79 -0.57 -10.50 -14.11
C HIS A 79 -1.57 -11.12 -13.12
N ILE A 80 -1.82 -10.47 -11.99
CA ILE A 80 -2.82 -10.89 -11.01
C ILE A 80 -4.22 -10.87 -11.64
N GLU A 81 -4.55 -9.84 -12.42
CA GLU A 81 -5.81 -9.76 -13.16
C GLU A 81 -5.98 -10.96 -14.10
N HIS A 82 -4.94 -11.30 -14.86
CA HIS A 82 -4.96 -12.49 -15.70
C HIS A 82 -5.20 -13.76 -14.88
N GLN A 83 -4.48 -13.96 -13.76
CA GLN A 83 -4.66 -15.11 -12.88
C GLN A 83 -6.09 -15.21 -12.33
N LEU A 84 -6.65 -14.09 -11.88
CA LEU A 84 -8.00 -14.01 -11.35
C LEU A 84 -9.05 -14.33 -12.42
N LEU A 85 -8.90 -13.78 -13.63
CA LEU A 85 -9.83 -13.99 -14.74
C LEU A 85 -9.70 -15.37 -15.40
N SER A 86 -8.61 -16.11 -15.12
CA SER A 86 -8.36 -17.47 -15.58
C SER A 86 -8.42 -18.51 -14.45
N MET A 87 -9.01 -18.17 -13.31
CA MET A 87 -9.12 -19.06 -12.15
C MET A 87 -10.08 -20.23 -12.39
N CYS A 88 -11.12 -19.99 -13.17
CA CYS A 88 -12.11 -20.97 -13.63
C CYS A 88 -12.00 -21.20 -15.14
N ASP A 89 -12.81 -22.12 -15.67
CA ASP A 89 -12.80 -22.47 -17.10
C ASP A 89 -13.21 -21.29 -17.99
N THR A 90 -14.08 -20.42 -17.47
CA THR A 90 -14.51 -19.19 -18.14
C THR A 90 -14.25 -17.93 -17.32
N LYS A 91 -14.20 -16.80 -18.01
CA LYS A 91 -14.06 -15.48 -17.39
C LYS A 91 -15.26 -15.17 -16.48
N GLU A 92 -16.46 -15.51 -16.94
CA GLU A 92 -17.72 -15.26 -16.24
C GLU A 92 -17.84 -16.08 -14.95
N GLU A 93 -17.40 -17.34 -14.97
CA GLU A 93 -17.29 -18.17 -13.76
C GLU A 93 -16.25 -17.60 -12.80
N SER A 94 -15.09 -17.19 -13.33
CA SER A 94 -14.05 -16.56 -12.51
C SER A 94 -14.56 -15.31 -11.80
N LEU A 95 -15.27 -14.42 -12.51
CA LEU A 95 -15.90 -13.24 -11.90
C LEU A 95 -16.97 -13.60 -10.86
N SER A 96 -17.75 -14.65 -11.11
CA SER A 96 -18.77 -15.13 -10.17
C SER A 96 -18.12 -15.67 -8.89
N GLU A 97 -17.02 -16.41 -9.01
CA GLU A 97 -16.26 -16.91 -7.86
C GLU A 97 -15.57 -15.78 -7.10
N ILE A 98 -14.97 -14.79 -7.78
CA ILE A 98 -14.38 -13.61 -7.13
C ILE A 98 -15.44 -12.89 -6.29
N LYS A 99 -16.64 -12.70 -6.85
CA LYS A 99 -17.77 -12.11 -6.12
C LYS A 99 -18.15 -12.93 -4.89
N ARG A 100 -18.22 -14.26 -5.03
CA ARG A 100 -18.51 -15.18 -3.92
C ARG A 100 -17.46 -15.07 -2.81
N TYR A 101 -16.18 -14.95 -3.13
CA TYR A 101 -15.13 -14.77 -2.11
C TYR A 101 -15.26 -13.44 -1.39
N ILE A 102 -15.47 -12.34 -2.12
CA ILE A 102 -15.66 -11.00 -1.55
C ILE A 102 -16.83 -10.96 -0.55
N GLU A 103 -17.95 -11.60 -0.90
CA GLU A 103 -19.14 -11.66 -0.03
C GLU A 103 -18.91 -12.54 1.22
N ASN A 104 -18.15 -13.63 1.11
CA ASN A 104 -17.94 -14.57 2.22
C ASN A 104 -16.80 -14.17 3.18
N PHE A 105 -15.79 -13.44 2.69
CA PHE A 105 -14.60 -13.08 3.45
C PHE A 105 -14.28 -11.57 3.40
N PRO A 106 -15.23 -10.67 3.67
CA PRO A 106 -15.09 -9.24 3.42
C PRO A 106 -14.02 -8.54 4.28
N HIS A 107 -13.54 -9.20 5.33
CA HIS A 107 -12.52 -8.67 6.25
C HIS A 107 -11.12 -9.21 5.98
N GLU A 108 -10.98 -10.18 5.09
CA GLU A 108 -9.67 -10.71 4.69
C GLU A 108 -9.08 -9.82 3.59
N PRO A 109 -7.76 -9.52 3.64
CA PRO A 109 -7.15 -8.56 2.73
C PRO A 109 -7.18 -8.99 1.25
N ASP A 110 -7.32 -10.29 0.99
CA ASP A 110 -7.45 -10.91 -0.34
C ASP A 110 -8.77 -11.69 -0.51
N PHE A 111 -9.71 -11.56 0.43
CA PHE A 111 -10.94 -12.35 0.48
C PHE A 111 -10.71 -13.87 0.53
N ASN A 112 -9.54 -14.31 1.02
CA ASN A 112 -9.04 -15.69 0.96
C ASN A 112 -8.88 -16.27 -0.47
N ILE A 113 -8.88 -15.43 -1.51
CA ILE A 113 -8.72 -15.88 -2.89
C ILE A 113 -7.34 -16.51 -3.12
N VAL A 114 -6.27 -16.01 -2.48
CA VAL A 114 -4.93 -16.58 -2.66
C VAL A 114 -4.89 -18.03 -2.20
N GLN A 115 -5.52 -18.32 -1.06
CA GLN A 115 -5.48 -19.64 -0.43
C GLN A 115 -6.33 -20.68 -1.17
N TYR A 116 -7.44 -20.27 -1.78
CA TYR A 116 -8.44 -21.20 -2.32
C TYR A 116 -8.76 -21.01 -3.82
N GLY A 117 -8.17 -19.99 -4.46
CA GLY A 117 -8.43 -19.59 -5.84
C GLY A 117 -7.37 -20.03 -6.85
N ASN A 118 -6.56 -21.04 -6.55
CA ASN A 118 -5.50 -21.54 -7.46
C ASN A 118 -4.47 -20.46 -7.88
N LEU A 119 -4.20 -19.48 -7.01
CA LEU A 119 -3.15 -18.47 -7.21
C LEU A 119 -1.78 -19.01 -6.74
N LEU A 120 -0.74 -18.17 -6.81
CA LEU A 120 0.59 -18.49 -6.31
C LEU A 120 0.56 -18.59 -4.77
N VAL A 121 0.92 -19.75 -4.23
CA VAL A 121 0.88 -20.02 -2.78
C VAL A 121 2.25 -20.32 -2.15
N TYR A 122 3.31 -20.46 -2.96
CA TYR A 122 4.65 -20.75 -2.46
C TYR A 122 5.53 -19.49 -2.47
N TYR A 123 6.27 -19.26 -1.37
CA TYR A 123 7.12 -18.06 -1.22
C TYR A 123 8.16 -17.90 -2.34
N ASN A 124 8.75 -19.01 -2.81
CA ASN A 124 9.69 -18.98 -3.93
C ASN A 124 9.03 -18.46 -5.22
N GLN A 125 7.82 -18.93 -5.54
CA GLN A 125 7.07 -18.48 -6.70
C GLN A 125 6.68 -17.00 -6.59
N LEU A 126 6.32 -16.53 -5.39
CA LEU A 126 6.02 -15.12 -5.16
C LEU A 126 7.25 -14.23 -5.35
N ARG A 127 8.40 -14.65 -4.85
CA ARG A 127 9.65 -13.91 -5.05
C ARG A 127 10.05 -13.88 -6.52
N GLU A 128 9.98 -15.00 -7.23
CA GLU A 128 10.22 -15.07 -8.67
C GLU A 128 9.24 -14.17 -9.44
N PHE A 129 7.96 -14.19 -9.06
CA PHE A 129 6.93 -13.33 -9.65
C PHE A 129 7.28 -11.84 -9.52
N TYR A 130 7.54 -11.36 -8.31
CA TYR A 130 7.90 -9.96 -8.10
C TYR A 130 9.25 -9.59 -8.75
N HIS A 131 10.24 -10.49 -8.72
CA HIS A 131 11.52 -10.30 -9.38
C HIS A 131 11.35 -10.18 -10.91
N SER A 132 10.54 -11.04 -11.53
CA SER A 132 10.22 -10.98 -12.96
C SER A 132 9.48 -9.70 -13.37
N CYS A 133 8.69 -9.13 -12.44
CA CYS A 133 8.06 -7.83 -12.62
C CYS A 133 9.06 -6.66 -12.46
N GLY A 134 10.27 -6.91 -11.97
CA GLY A 134 11.27 -5.88 -11.68
C GLY A 134 11.00 -5.10 -10.39
N CYS A 135 10.25 -5.68 -9.46
CA CYS A 135 9.94 -5.06 -8.17
C CYS A 135 11.07 -5.29 -7.16
N LYS A 136 12.17 -4.55 -7.30
CA LYS A 136 13.36 -4.62 -6.42
C LYS A 136 13.03 -4.43 -4.93
N SER A 137 11.97 -3.67 -4.61
CA SER A 137 11.50 -3.45 -3.23
C SER A 137 11.03 -4.71 -2.51
N MET A 138 10.93 -5.85 -3.21
CA MET A 138 10.54 -7.14 -2.63
C MET A 138 11.74 -8.05 -2.34
N GLU A 139 12.96 -7.69 -2.76
CA GLU A 139 14.15 -8.54 -2.58
C GLU A 139 14.55 -8.62 -1.11
N ASP A 140 14.53 -7.49 -0.41
CA ASP A 140 14.97 -7.39 1.00
C ASP A 140 13.88 -7.71 2.03
N LYS A 141 12.64 -7.95 1.58
CA LYS A 141 11.51 -8.26 2.46
C LYS A 141 11.55 -9.70 2.96
N SER A 142 11.06 -9.94 4.18
CA SER A 142 10.80 -11.29 4.69
C SER A 142 9.69 -12.00 3.90
N ASP A 143 9.62 -13.34 4.00
CA ASP A 143 8.60 -14.14 3.31
C ASP A 143 7.18 -13.72 3.72
N ASP A 144 6.97 -13.45 5.01
CA ASP A 144 5.68 -12.97 5.54
C ASP A 144 5.31 -11.59 4.97
N GLU A 145 6.27 -10.67 4.85
CA GLU A 145 6.02 -9.36 4.26
C GLU A 145 5.69 -9.45 2.75
N VAL A 146 6.36 -10.33 2.01
CA VAL A 146 6.06 -10.59 0.60
C VAL A 146 4.66 -11.17 0.45
N TRP A 147 4.30 -12.13 1.31
CA TRP A 147 2.99 -12.76 1.36
C TRP A 147 1.87 -11.77 1.64
N GLU A 148 1.98 -10.99 2.71
CA GLU A 148 0.99 -9.98 3.08
C GLU A 148 0.86 -8.88 2.02
N THR A 149 1.97 -8.55 1.33
CA THR A 149 1.92 -7.63 0.19
C THR A 149 1.17 -8.23 -1.00
N TYR A 150 1.39 -9.51 -1.30
CA TYR A 150 0.70 -10.21 -2.38
C TYR A 150 -0.81 -10.30 -2.11
N LYS A 151 -1.22 -10.69 -0.90
CA LYS A 151 -2.64 -10.70 -0.49
C LYS A 151 -3.31 -9.35 -0.73
N LYS A 152 -2.69 -8.26 -0.29
CA LYS A 152 -3.21 -6.89 -0.51
C LYS A 152 -3.34 -6.54 -1.99
N HIS A 153 -2.38 -6.93 -2.83
CA HIS A 153 -2.47 -6.71 -4.28
C HIS A 153 -3.60 -7.52 -4.92
N VAL A 154 -3.78 -8.79 -4.52
CA VAL A 154 -4.86 -9.65 -5.00
C VAL A 154 -6.22 -9.08 -4.62
N GLY A 155 -6.42 -8.70 -3.36
CA GLY A 155 -7.68 -8.08 -2.92
C GLY A 155 -7.97 -6.75 -3.61
N TYR A 156 -6.94 -5.93 -3.86
CA TYR A 156 -7.10 -4.70 -4.64
C TYR A 156 -7.61 -4.97 -6.06
N VAL A 157 -6.97 -5.90 -6.79
CA VAL A 157 -7.37 -6.23 -8.17
C VAL A 157 -8.75 -6.89 -8.20
N ALA A 158 -9.03 -7.82 -7.27
CA ALA A 158 -10.33 -8.48 -7.15
C ALA A 158 -11.47 -7.47 -6.96
N ASN A 159 -11.31 -6.50 -6.04
CA ASN A 159 -12.27 -5.41 -5.87
C ASN A 159 -12.45 -4.58 -7.13
N LYS A 160 -11.34 -4.25 -7.83
CA LYS A 160 -11.37 -3.44 -9.04
C LYS A 160 -12.08 -4.13 -10.20
N LEU A 161 -12.09 -5.46 -10.25
CA LEU A 161 -12.78 -6.22 -11.30
C LEU A 161 -14.31 -6.21 -11.16
N LEU A 162 -14.84 -5.91 -9.97
CA LEU A 162 -16.28 -5.90 -9.70
C LEU A 162 -16.89 -4.50 -9.56
N ASN A 163 -16.06 -3.44 -9.53
CA ASN A 163 -16.48 -2.04 -9.42
C ASN A 163 -16.16 -1.28 -10.71
#